data_AF-K1TJ07-F1
#
_entry.id   AF-K1TJ07-F1
#
_cell.length_a   1.000
_cell.length_b   1.000
_cell.length_c   1.000
_cell.angle_alpha   90.00
_cell.angle_beta   90.00
_cell.angle_gamma   90.00
#
_symmetry.space_group_name_H-M   'P 1'
#
loop_
_entity.id
_entity.type
_entity.pdbx_description
1 polymer ?
#
loop_
_entity_poly.entity_id
_entity_poly.type
_entity_poly.pdbx_seq_one_letter_code
_entity_poly.pdbx_strand_id
1 'polypeptide(L)'
;MKRIITFLFATGLCAALATGCKEEHTTYSDAEYVMFSDSVSLNMVLENQNYFTVPVSSTRACDYDRTFGVEVIDKGSTAIEGLHYRLLSNSVTIPAGKRSAE
;
A
#
# COMPACT_ATOMS: atom_id res chain seq x y z
N MET A 1 45.49 -19.70 -28.33
CA MET A 1 44.98 -20.34 -27.09
C MET A 1 44.48 -19.34 -26.05
N LYS A 2 45.28 -18.37 -25.58
CA LYS A 2 44.84 -17.37 -24.56
C LYS A 2 43.54 -16.61 -24.92
N ARG A 3 43.39 -16.14 -26.17
CA ARG A 3 42.20 -15.42 -26.64
C ARG A 3 40.92 -16.26 -26.65
N ILE A 4 41.04 -17.56 -26.94
CA ILE A 4 39.90 -18.49 -26.98
C ILE A 4 39.40 -18.80 -25.57
N ILE A 5 40.34 -18.97 -24.62
CA ILE A 5 40.02 -19.20 -23.21
C ILE A 5 39.34 -17.97 -22.59
N THR A 6 39.83 -16.76 -22.91
CA THR A 6 39.20 -15.51 -22.45
C THR A 6 37.78 -15.36 -22.99
N PHE A 7 37.54 -15.72 -24.26
CA PHE A 7 36.20 -15.69 -24.82
C PHE A 7 35.26 -16.66 -24.10
N LEU A 8 35.67 -17.92 -23.91
CA LEU A 8 34.86 -18.93 -23.20
C LEU A 8 34.51 -18.52 -21.76
N PHE A 9 35.47 -17.93 -21.04
CA PHE A 9 35.23 -17.42 -19.68
C PHE A 9 34.25 -16.24 -19.65
N ALA A 10 34.38 -15.31 -20.60
CA ALA A 10 33.49 -14.17 -20.71
C ALA A 10 32.05 -14.60 -21.01
N THR A 11 31.85 -15.55 -21.94
CA THR A 11 30.50 -16.04 -22.26
C THR A 11 29.87 -16.82 -21.10
N GLY A 12 30.67 -17.63 -20.39
CA GLY A 12 30.20 -18.35 -19.20
C GLY A 12 29.78 -17.42 -18.06
N LEU A 13 30.56 -16.36 -17.82
CA LEU A 13 30.23 -15.36 -16.80
C LEU A 13 28.97 -14.55 -17.17
N CYS A 14 28.80 -14.18 -18.45
CA CYS A 14 27.58 -13.50 -18.91
C CYS A 14 26.32 -14.37 -18.75
N ALA A 15 26.42 -15.69 -19.02
CA ALA A 15 25.30 -16.61 -18.83
C ALA A 15 24.92 -16.76 -17.34
N ALA A 16 25.90 -16.81 -16.44
CA ALA A 16 25.67 -16.90 -15.00
C ALA A 16 25.03 -15.62 -14.41
N LEU A 17 25.35 -14.45 -14.96
CA LEU A 17 24.74 -13.18 -14.55
C LEU A 17 23.31 -13.00 -15.09
N ALA A 18 22.93 -13.74 -16.14
CA ALA A 18 21.58 -13.68 -16.71
C ALA A 18 20.55 -14.53 -15.95
N THR A 19 20.99 -15.43 -15.07
CA THR A 19 20.10 -16.26 -14.24
C THR A 19 19.83 -15.57 -12.90
N GLY A 20 19.06 -14.48 -12.93
CA GLY A 20 18.46 -13.92 -11.72
C GLY A 20 17.25 -14.75 -11.28
N CYS A 21 17.01 -14.85 -9.97
CA CYS A 21 15.76 -15.40 -9.43
C CYS A 21 14.58 -14.61 -10.02
N LYS A 22 13.67 -15.29 -10.73
CA LYS A 22 12.37 -14.73 -11.06
C LYS A 22 11.56 -14.71 -9.77
N GLU A 23 11.35 -13.55 -9.18
CA GLU A 23 10.40 -13.44 -8.08
C GLU A 23 8.99 -13.68 -8.63
N GLU A 24 8.39 -14.79 -8.21
CA GLU A 24 7.01 -15.11 -8.53
C GLU A 24 6.12 -14.43 -7.48
N HIS A 25 5.53 -13.30 -7.86
CA HIS A 25 4.57 -12.60 -7.00
C HIS A 25 3.17 -13.18 -7.20
N THR A 26 2.64 -13.82 -6.17
CA THR A 26 1.21 -14.18 -6.13
C THR A 26 0.39 -12.91 -5.97
N THR A 27 -0.35 -12.53 -7.00
CA THR A 27 -1.25 -11.38 -6.96
C THR A 27 -2.69 -11.87 -6.83
N TYR A 28 -3.41 -11.40 -5.83
CA TYR A 28 -4.82 -11.76 -5.63
C TYR A 28 -5.69 -11.20 -6.76
N SER A 29 -6.39 -12.09 -7.49
CA SER A 29 -7.09 -11.76 -8.75
C SER A 29 -8.62 -11.96 -8.72
N ASP A 30 -9.25 -12.16 -7.56
CA ASP A 30 -10.71 -12.34 -7.40
C ASP A 30 -11.46 -11.05 -6.96
N ALA A 31 -12.56 -11.08 -6.22
CA ALA A 31 -13.34 -9.89 -5.85
C ALA A 31 -12.50 -8.75 -5.23
N GLU A 32 -12.88 -7.49 -5.46
CA GLU A 32 -12.21 -6.37 -4.79
C GLU A 32 -12.56 -6.35 -3.30
N TYR A 33 -11.55 -6.27 -2.44
CA TYR A 33 -11.73 -6.04 -1.02
C TYR A 33 -11.08 -4.73 -0.63
N VAL A 34 -11.86 -3.87 0.03
CA VAL A 34 -11.44 -2.59 0.56
C VAL A 34 -11.37 -2.71 2.08
N MET A 35 -10.28 -2.23 2.67
CA MET A 35 -9.96 -2.42 4.07
C MET A 35 -9.14 -1.26 4.61
N PHE A 36 -9.09 -1.12 5.93
CA PHE A 36 -8.01 -0.39 6.57
C PHE A 36 -6.71 -1.16 6.39
N SER A 37 -5.62 -0.45 6.13
CA SER A 37 -4.33 -1.09 5.83
C SER A 37 -3.76 -1.81 7.06
N ASP A 38 -4.02 -1.25 8.23
CA ASP A 38 -3.69 -1.85 9.52
C ASP A 38 -4.95 -2.34 10.22
N SER A 39 -4.87 -3.50 10.88
CA SER A 39 -5.97 -4.02 11.70
C SER A 39 -6.16 -3.22 12.99
N VAL A 40 -5.08 -2.63 13.51
CA VAL A 40 -5.06 -1.75 14.69
C VAL A 40 -3.98 -0.69 14.48
N SER A 41 -4.32 0.58 14.69
CA SER A 41 -3.37 1.70 14.69
C SER A 41 -3.55 2.54 15.94
N LEU A 42 -2.44 3.07 16.47
CA LEU A 42 -2.44 3.92 17.66
C LEU A 42 -2.15 5.37 17.24
N ASN A 43 -3.22 6.09 16.93
CA ASN A 43 -3.13 7.47 16.46
C ASN A 43 -3.55 8.42 17.59
N MET A 44 -2.57 9.02 18.25
CA MET A 44 -2.85 9.97 19.32
C MET A 44 -3.43 11.26 18.74
N VAL A 45 -4.41 11.86 19.42
CA VAL A 45 -4.94 13.18 19.09
C VAL A 45 -4.35 14.21 20.07
N LEU A 46 -3.54 15.13 19.55
CA LEU A 46 -2.89 16.20 20.33
C LEU A 46 -3.43 17.57 19.87
N GLU A 47 -3.39 18.57 20.76
CA GLU A 47 -3.94 19.91 20.46
C GLU A 47 -3.16 20.64 19.35
N ASN A 48 -1.84 20.46 19.30
CA ASN A 48 -0.93 21.20 18.41
C ASN A 48 -0.25 20.31 17.34
N GLN A 49 -0.90 19.21 16.94
CA GLN A 49 -0.36 18.34 15.89
C GLN A 49 -1.15 18.48 14.58
N ASN A 50 -0.51 18.09 13.49
CA ASN A 50 -1.17 17.91 12.21
C ASN A 50 -2.12 16.70 12.24
N TYR A 51 -3.07 16.69 11.31
CA TYR A 51 -3.89 15.53 11.03
C TYR A 51 -3.03 14.30 10.72
N PHE A 52 -3.53 13.13 11.10
CA PHE A 52 -3.00 11.85 10.66
C PHE A 52 -3.98 11.20 9.67
N THR A 53 -3.44 10.44 8.72
CA THR A 53 -4.24 9.62 7.82
C THR A 53 -4.54 8.27 8.46
N VAL A 54 -5.79 7.82 8.34
CA VAL A 54 -6.15 6.40 8.54
C VAL A 54 -6.15 5.75 7.15
N PRO A 55 -5.16 4.91 6.81
CA PRO A 55 -4.95 4.48 5.43
C PRO A 55 -5.97 3.44 5.00
N VAL A 56 -6.62 3.67 3.86
CA VAL A 56 -7.57 2.75 3.23
C VAL A 56 -6.94 2.13 1.98
N SER A 57 -6.96 0.81 1.92
CA SER A 57 -6.36 0.02 0.86
C SER A 57 -7.37 -0.89 0.16
N SER A 58 -7.06 -1.25 -1.07
CA SER A 58 -7.80 -2.19 -1.89
C SER A 58 -6.85 -3.27 -2.44
N THR A 59 -7.34 -4.50 -2.51
CA THR A 59 -6.59 -5.62 -3.09
C THR A 59 -6.31 -5.45 -4.58
N ARG A 60 -7.04 -4.56 -5.26
CA ARG A 60 -6.87 -4.25 -6.68
C ARG A 60 -6.48 -2.80 -6.95
N ALA A 61 -5.73 -2.60 -8.02
CA ALA A 61 -5.65 -1.31 -8.69
C ALA A 61 -6.70 -1.28 -9.80
N CYS A 62 -7.45 -0.19 -9.90
CA CYS A 62 -8.44 0.04 -10.95
C CYS A 62 -7.98 1.21 -11.83
N ASP A 63 -8.49 1.31 -13.06
CA ASP A 63 -8.19 2.39 -14.01
C ASP A 63 -9.02 3.66 -13.80
N TYR A 64 -9.82 3.69 -12.73
CA TYR A 64 -10.61 4.84 -12.29
C TYR A 64 -10.42 5.12 -10.79
N ASP A 65 -10.69 6.36 -10.39
CA ASP A 65 -10.68 6.78 -9.00
C ASP A 65 -11.82 6.11 -8.23
N ARG A 66 -11.51 5.61 -7.04
CA ARG A 66 -12.49 4.96 -6.16
C ARG A 66 -12.63 5.74 -4.89
N THR A 67 -13.81 6.30 -4.66
CA THR A 67 -14.12 7.09 -3.47
C THR A 67 -14.97 6.26 -2.51
N PHE A 68 -14.53 6.19 -1.26
CA PHE A 68 -15.19 5.45 -0.19
C PHE A 68 -15.62 6.39 0.92
N GLY A 69 -16.77 6.10 1.52
CA GLY A 69 -17.20 6.72 2.76
C GLY A 69 -16.54 6.03 3.96
N VAL A 70 -16.08 6.82 4.91
CA VAL A 70 -15.56 6.35 6.20
C VAL A 70 -16.46 6.89 7.29
N GLU A 71 -16.87 6.02 8.20
CA GLU A 71 -17.71 6.37 9.35
C GLU A 71 -16.97 6.02 10.64
N VAL A 72 -17.15 6.88 11.65
CA VAL A 72 -16.68 6.60 12.99
C VAL A 72 -17.76 5.82 13.73
N ILE A 73 -17.42 4.60 14.14
CA ILE A 73 -18.29 3.80 15.02
C ILE A 73 -17.89 4.10 16.47
N ASP A 74 -18.63 4.99 17.11
CA ASP A 74 -18.33 5.50 18.46
C ASP A 74 -18.81 4.56 19.59
N LYS A 75 -19.53 3.49 19.27
CA LYS A 75 -20.08 2.55 20.25
C LYS A 75 -18.96 1.95 21.12
N GLY A 76 -18.97 2.31 22.41
CA GLY A 76 -17.98 1.85 23.40
C GLY A 76 -16.78 2.79 23.56
N SER A 77 -16.76 3.91 22.83
CA SER A 77 -15.79 4.99 23.01
C SER A 77 -16.30 6.02 24.03
N THR A 78 -15.36 6.67 24.71
CA THR A 78 -15.61 7.88 25.53
C THR A 78 -15.20 9.16 24.80
N ALA A 79 -14.63 9.04 23.59
CA ALA A 79 -14.23 10.16 22.77
C ALA A 79 -15.44 10.72 21.99
N ILE A 80 -15.52 12.05 21.86
CA ILE A 80 -16.65 12.75 21.24
C ILE A 80 -16.12 13.56 20.08
N GLU A 81 -16.67 13.36 18.88
CA GLU A 81 -16.31 14.17 17.71
C GLU A 81 -16.71 15.64 17.92
N GLY A 82 -15.83 16.56 17.53
CA GLY A 82 -15.96 18.00 17.77
C GLY A 82 -15.47 18.47 19.14
N LEU A 83 -15.23 17.56 20.09
CA LEU A 83 -14.65 17.88 21.41
C LEU A 83 -13.26 17.27 21.59
N HIS A 84 -13.12 15.96 21.43
CA HIS A 84 -11.87 15.23 21.65
C HIS A 84 -11.07 15.02 20.36
N TYR A 85 -11.76 14.90 19.23
CA TYR A 85 -11.17 14.75 17.90
C TYR A 85 -12.12 15.33 16.85
N ARG A 86 -11.65 15.47 15.61
CA ARG A 86 -12.49 15.86 14.47
C ARG A 86 -12.03 15.12 13.23
N LEU A 87 -12.97 14.55 12.48
CA LEU A 87 -12.68 14.03 11.16
C LEU A 87 -12.51 15.18 10.17
N LEU A 88 -11.41 15.21 9.43
CA LEU A 88 -11.19 16.25 8.40
C LEU A 88 -12.10 16.02 7.19
N SER A 89 -12.22 14.78 6.77
CA SER A 89 -13.04 14.33 5.64
C SER A 89 -13.53 12.91 5.93
N ASN A 90 -14.81 12.67 5.69
CA ASN A 90 -15.43 11.34 5.74
C ASN A 90 -15.39 10.61 4.39
N SER A 91 -14.76 11.21 3.37
CA SER A 91 -14.50 10.57 2.08
C SER A 91 -13.01 10.38 1.86
N VAL A 92 -12.64 9.20 1.38
CA VAL A 92 -11.28 8.85 0.98
C VAL A 92 -11.29 8.37 -0.46
N THR A 93 -10.35 8.84 -1.28
CA THR A 93 -10.23 8.46 -2.69
C THR A 93 -8.93 7.71 -2.91
N ILE A 94 -9.02 6.47 -3.40
CA ILE A 94 -7.88 5.75 -3.96
C ILE A 94 -7.78 6.13 -5.43
N PRO A 95 -6.71 6.82 -5.87
CA PRO A 95 -6.57 7.23 -7.27
C PRO A 95 -6.47 6.05 -8.23
N ALA A 96 -6.81 6.28 -9.49
CA ALA A 96 -6.58 5.33 -10.57
C ALA A 96 -5.11 4.82 -10.58
N GLY A 97 -4.95 3.51 -10.78
CA GLY A 97 -3.67 2.81 -10.77
C GLY A 97 -3.06 2.58 -9.38
N LYS A 98 -3.65 3.13 -8.31
CA LYS A 98 -3.18 2.94 -6.93
C LYS A 98 -3.96 1.85 -6.21
N ARG A 99 -3.38 1.31 -5.15
CA ARG A 99 -4.02 0.34 -4.24
C ARG A 99 -4.33 0.92 -2.86
N SER A 100 -3.82 2.11 -2.55
CA SER A 100 -4.01 2.74 -1.24
C SER A 100 -4.20 4.24 -1.41
N ALA A 101 -4.94 4.83 -0.49
CA ALA A 101 -5.02 6.26 -0.29
C ALA A 101 -4.11 6.63 0.90
N GLU A 102 -3.22 7.59 0.66
CA GLU A 102 -2.31 8.18 1.65
C GLU A 102 -2.77 9.59 2.04
#